data_AF-A0A0A2XQM7-F1
#
_entry.id   AF-A0A0A2XQM7-F1
#
_cell.length_a   1.000
_cell.length_b   1.000
_cell.length_c   1.000
_cell.angle_alpha   90.00
_cell.angle_beta   90.00
_cell.angle_gamma   90.00
#
_symmetry.space_group_name_H-M   'P 1'
#
loop_
_entity.id
_entity.type
_entity.pdbx_description
1 polymer ?
#
loop_
_entity_poly.entity_id
_entity_poly.type
_entity_poly.pdbx_seq_one_letter_code
_entity_poly.pdbx_strand_id
1 'polypeptide(L)'
;MTRTTKQTEAVLTAVVAHTAILHNGKRYDVGEDISLTEAEYHRLAVYVTLKDAKALEKAKAEAEAIAQALAEEAKAEAEAKAKEAEATEKTDKKEK
;
A
#
# COMPACT_ATOMS: atom_id res chain seq x y z
N MET A 1 -3.93 20.03 1.38
CA MET A 1 -3.81 19.07 0.25
C MET A 1 -2.33 18.74 0.18
N THR A 2 -1.80 17.56 0.49
CA THR A 2 -2.20 16.18 0.21
C THR A 2 -1.58 15.29 1.29
N ARG A 3 -2.37 14.50 2.03
CA ARG A 3 -1.83 13.39 2.81
C ARG A 3 -1.51 12.29 1.80
N THR A 4 -0.26 12.24 1.35
CA THR A 4 0.24 11.08 0.60
C THR A 4 0.36 9.95 1.61
N THR A 5 -0.73 9.21 1.80
CA THR A 5 -0.71 7.90 2.44
C THR A 5 0.28 7.07 1.63
N LYS A 6 1.49 6.88 2.18
CA LYS A 6 2.40 5.82 1.76
C LYS A 6 1.62 4.53 1.95
N GLN A 7 0.92 4.09 0.90
CA GLN A 7 0.48 2.71 0.84
C GLN A 7 1.76 1.90 0.96
N THR A 8 1.82 1.04 1.97
CA THR A 8 2.78 -0.05 2.03
C THR A 8 2.40 -1.02 0.91
N GLU A 9 2.71 -0.62 -0.33
CA GLU A 9 2.50 -1.42 -1.51
C GLU A 9 3.50 -2.56 -1.46
N ALA A 10 3.00 -3.79 -1.48
CA ALA A 10 3.84 -4.96 -1.40
C ALA A 10 4.82 -4.98 -2.59
N VAL A 11 6.10 -5.12 -2.28
CA VAL A 11 7.19 -5.04 -3.26
C VAL A 11 7.52 -6.44 -3.74
N LEU A 12 7.37 -6.64 -5.04
CA LEU A 12 7.72 -7.86 -5.77
C LEU A 12 9.13 -7.73 -6.35
N THR A 13 9.86 -8.84 -6.39
CA THR A 13 11.12 -8.93 -7.11
C THR A 13 10.90 -9.58 -8.48
N ALA A 14 11.22 -8.84 -9.53
CA ALA A 14 11.18 -9.31 -10.90
C ALA A 14 12.58 -9.20 -11.54
N VAL A 15 12.76 -9.90 -12.65
CA VAL A 15 13.98 -9.87 -13.47
C VAL A 15 13.64 -9.25 -14.81
N VAL A 16 14.48 -8.35 -15.31
CA VAL A 16 14.31 -7.74 -16.64
C VAL A 16 14.56 -8.78 -17.74
N ALA A 17 13.62 -8.98 -18.66
CA ALA A 17 13.67 -10.10 -19.61
C ALA A 17 14.12 -9.72 -21.03
N HIS A 18 13.62 -8.60 -21.60
CA HIS A 18 13.77 -8.32 -23.05
C HIS A 18 14.58 -7.06 -23.37
N THR A 19 14.44 -6.00 -22.58
CA THR A 19 15.07 -4.71 -22.85
C THR A 19 15.41 -4.01 -21.54
N ALA A 20 16.48 -3.22 -21.52
CA ALA A 20 16.83 -2.42 -20.35
C ALA A 20 15.69 -1.47 -19.97
N ILE A 21 15.42 -1.35 -18.66
CA ILE A 21 14.32 -0.55 -18.11
C ILE A 21 14.89 0.55 -17.23
N LEU A 22 14.40 1.78 -17.40
CA LEU A 22 14.68 2.87 -16.47
C LEU A 22 13.54 2.95 -15.45
N HIS A 23 13.86 2.71 -14.18
CA HIS A 23 12.87 2.74 -13.10
C HIS A 23 13.47 3.40 -11.85
N ASN A 24 12.72 4.32 -11.22
CA ASN A 24 13.15 5.10 -10.06
C ASN A 24 14.53 5.77 -10.22
N GLY A 25 14.82 6.28 -11.43
CA GLY A 25 16.08 6.96 -11.74
C GLY A 25 17.29 6.03 -11.90
N LYS A 26 17.12 4.71 -11.79
CA LYS A 26 18.15 3.70 -12.06
C LYS A 26 17.82 2.90 -13.31
N ARG A 27 18.83 2.66 -14.15
CA ARG A 27 18.72 1.77 -15.32
C ARG A 27 19.01 0.34 -14.87
N TYR A 28 18.15 -0.58 -15.29
CA TYR A 28 18.26 -2.01 -15.05
C TYR A 28 18.46 -2.70 -16.40
N ASP A 29 19.54 -3.46 -16.55
CA ASP A 29 19.82 -4.23 -17.76
C ASP A 29 19.12 -5.60 -17.75
N VAL A 30 19.09 -6.27 -18.91
CA VAL A 30 18.46 -7.59 -19.04
C VAL A 30 19.16 -8.59 -18.11
N GLY A 31 18.37 -9.30 -17.31
CA GLY A 31 18.85 -10.23 -16.29
C GLY A 31 19.05 -9.61 -14.90
N GLU A 32 18.91 -8.28 -14.74
CA GLU A 32 18.98 -7.65 -13.43
C GLU A 32 17.67 -7.73 -12.66
N ASP A 33 17.81 -7.81 -11.32
CA ASP A 33 16.71 -7.77 -10.38
C ASP A 33 16.19 -6.33 -10.23
N ILE A 34 14.87 -6.19 -10.39
CA ILE A 34 14.13 -4.95 -10.21
C ILE A 34 13.02 -5.17 -9.18
N SER A 35 12.96 -4.27 -8.20
CA SER A 35 11.89 -4.23 -7.21
C SER A 35 10.75 -3.36 -7.71
N LEU A 36 9.55 -3.93 -7.81
CA LEU A 36 8.35 -3.30 -8.35
C LEU A 36 7.18 -3.53 -7.42
N THR A 37 6.26 -2.58 -7.31
CA THR A 37 4.97 -2.86 -6.67
C THR A 37 4.11 -3.78 -7.54
N GLU A 38 3.06 -4.38 -6.99
CA GLU A 38 2.13 -5.22 -7.78
C GLU A 38 1.56 -4.46 -8.99
N ALA A 39 1.15 -3.20 -8.78
CA ALA A 39 0.64 -2.34 -9.85
C ALA A 39 1.71 -2.00 -10.91
N GLU A 40 2.96 -1.83 -10.52
CA GLU A 40 4.07 -1.60 -11.45
C GLU A 40 4.44 -2.87 -12.22
N TYR A 41 4.47 -4.02 -11.56
CA TYR A 41 4.69 -5.30 -12.20
C TYR A 41 3.64 -5.55 -13.27
N HIS A 42 2.34 -5.36 -12.99
CA HIS A 42 1.30 -5.55 -13.99
C HIS A 42 1.44 -4.62 -15.21
N ARG A 43 1.93 -3.40 -15.01
CA ARG A 43 2.23 -2.46 -16.12
C ARG A 43 3.45 -2.89 -16.93
N LEU A 44 4.44 -3.49 -16.28
CA LEU A 44 5.71 -3.91 -16.87
C LEU A 44 5.78 -5.41 -17.18
N ALA A 45 4.69 -6.16 -17.04
CA ALA A 45 4.68 -7.63 -17.07
C ALA A 45 5.18 -8.23 -18.38
N VAL A 46 5.15 -7.46 -19.47
CA VAL A 46 5.73 -7.85 -20.77
C VAL A 46 7.26 -7.76 -20.76
N TYR A 47 7.84 -6.84 -19.98
CA TYR A 47 9.28 -6.56 -19.95
C TYR A 47 10.02 -7.23 -18.80
N VAL A 48 9.29 -7.68 -17.78
CA VAL A 48 9.86 -8.29 -16.58
C VAL A 48 9.21 -9.63 -16.26
N THR A 49 10.01 -10.57 -15.80
CA THR A 49 9.57 -11.89 -15.34
C THR A 49 9.66 -11.95 -13.83
N LEU A 50 8.60 -12.40 -13.17
CA LEU A 50 8.60 -12.53 -11.71
C LEU A 50 9.63 -13.58 -11.29
N LYS A 51 10.55 -13.21 -10.40
CA LYS A 51 11.65 -14.09 -10.00
C LYS A 51 11.15 -15.26 -9.16
N ASP A 52 10.18 -14.98 -8.29
CA ASP A 52 9.58 -15.95 -7.40
C ASP A 52 8.05 -15.85 -7.48
N ALA A 53 7.39 -16.82 -8.12
CA ALA A 53 5.92 -16.86 -8.16
C ALA A 53 5.27 -16.84 -6.75
N LYS A 54 5.98 -17.36 -5.74
CA LYS A 54 5.57 -17.32 -4.33
C LYS A 54 5.66 -15.93 -3.70
N ALA A 55 6.44 -15.01 -4.26
CA ALA A 55 6.52 -13.63 -3.77
C ALA A 55 5.20 -12.89 -4.03
N LEU A 56 4.49 -13.22 -5.11
CA LEU A 56 3.16 -12.67 -5.41
C LEU A 56 2.11 -13.07 -4.36
N GLU A 57 2.09 -14.34 -3.96
CA GLU A 57 1.16 -14.80 -2.91
C GLU A 57 1.47 -14.17 -1.55
N LYS A 58 2.75 -14.04 -1.19
CA LYS A 58 3.15 -13.36 0.06
C LYS A 58 2.77 -11.89 0.05
N ALA A 59 3.06 -11.19 -1.05
CA ALA A 59 2.72 -9.79 -1.23
C ALA A 59 1.22 -9.54 -1.06
N LYS A 60 0.37 -10.40 -1.63
CA LYS A 60 -1.09 -10.32 -1.46
C LYS A 60 -1.51 -10.56 -0.02
N ALA A 61 -0.99 -11.60 0.63
CA ALA A 61 -1.30 -11.90 2.02
C ALA A 61 -0.92 -10.76 2.96
N GLU A 62 0.24 -10.12 2.74
CA GLU A 62 0.68 -8.96 3.53
C GLU A 62 -0.19 -7.73 3.26
N ALA A 63 -0.54 -7.45 2.00
CA ALA A 63 -1.43 -6.34 1.66
C ALA A 63 -2.83 -6.50 2.27
N GLU A 64 -3.39 -7.72 2.26
CA GLU A 64 -4.69 -8.02 2.88
C GLU A 64 -4.63 -7.87 4.41
N ALA A 65 -3.57 -8.36 5.06
CA ALA A 65 -3.40 -8.21 6.50
C ALA A 65 -3.30 -6.73 6.92
N ILE A 66 -2.58 -5.92 6.14
CA ILE A 66 -2.44 -4.48 6.40
C ILE A 66 -3.77 -3.76 6.15
N ALA A 67 -4.51 -4.12 5.09
CA ALA A 67 -5.82 -3.54 4.80
C ALA A 67 -6.84 -3.81 5.92
N GLN A 68 -6.83 -5.02 6.50
CA GLN A 68 -7.67 -5.37 7.64
C GLN A 68 -7.31 -4.57 8.89
N ALA A 69 -6.02 -4.46 9.22
CA ALA A 69 -5.55 -3.68 10.36
C ALA A 69 -5.94 -2.19 10.24
N LEU A 70 -5.78 -1.60 9.05
CA LEU A 70 -6.17 -0.21 8.79
C LEU A 70 -7.69 0.00 8.89
N ALA A 71 -8.49 -0.97 8.45
CA ALA A 71 -9.94 -0.89 8.55
C ALA A 71 -10.44 -0.97 10.01
N GLU A 72 -9.78 -1.78 10.86
CA GLU A 72 -10.07 -1.82 12.29
C GLU A 72 -9.67 -0.53 13.00
N GLU A 73 -8.48 0.00 12.70
CA GLU A 73 -7.99 1.25 13.29
C GLU A 73 -8.87 2.44 12.90
N ALA A 74 -9.32 2.51 11.64
CA ALA A 74 -10.24 3.53 11.16
C ALA A 74 -11.62 3.47 11.85
N LYS A 75 -12.12 2.27 12.17
CA LYS A 75 -13.37 2.10 12.93
C LYS A 75 -13.20 2.54 14.39
N ALA A 76 -12.08 2.18 15.01
CA ALA A 76 -11.79 2.59 16.39
C ALA A 76 -11.65 4.12 16.51
N GLU A 77 -10.99 4.77 15.54
CA GLU A 77 -10.85 6.23 15.53
C GLU A 77 -12.20 6.94 15.27
N ALA A 78 -13.06 6.37 14.42
CA ALA A 78 -14.40 6.89 14.19
C ALA A 78 -15.30 6.77 15.43
N GLU A 79 -15.22 5.65 16.16
CA GLU A 79 -15.98 5.44 17.40
C GLU A 79 -15.49 6.34 18.54
N ALA A 80 -14.17 6.58 18.64
CA ALA A 80 -13.59 7.52 19.58
C ALA A 80 -14.06 8.96 19.32
N LYS A 81 -14.03 9.41 18.06
CA LYS A 81 -14.53 10.74 17.66
C LYS A 81 -16.03 10.90 17.89
N ALA A 82 -16.84 9.87 17.70
CA ALA A 82 -18.27 9.91 17.99
C ALA A 82 -18.54 10.08 19.50
N LYS A 83 -17.77 9.39 20.35
CA LYS A 83 -17.86 9.52 21.82
C LYS A 83 -17.42 10.89 22.32
N GLU A 84 -16.40 11.51 21.72
CA GLU A 84 -15.96 12.88 22.05
C GLU A 84 -16.97 13.96 21.61
N ALA A 85 -17.64 13.76 20.46
CA ALA A 85 -18.70 14.66 19.99
C ALA A 85 -19.95 14.61 20.88
N GLU A 86 -20.37 13.43 21.34
CA GLU A 86 -21.49 13.31 22.29
C GLU A 86 -21.19 13.88 23.68
N ALA A 87 -19.93 13.89 24.11
CA ALA A 87 -19.53 14.45 25.40
C ALA A 87 -19.56 15.99 25.40
N THR A 88 -19.25 16.62 24.27
CA THR A 88 -19.26 18.08 24.11
C THR A 88 -20.66 18.66 23.93
N GLU A 89 -21.60 17.91 23.34
CA GLU A 89 -22.99 18.37 23.16
C GLU A 89 -23.82 18.35 24.46
N LYS A 90 -23.42 17.55 25.47
CA LYS A 90 -24.09 17.50 26.79
C LYS A 90 -23.69 18.63 27.74
N THR A 91 -22.54 19.29 27.50
CA THR A 91 -22.09 20.45 28.29
C THR A 91 -22.75 21.76 27.88
N ASP A 92 -23.19 21.91 26.63
CA ASP A 92 -23.75 23.18 26.11
C ASP A 92 -25.23 23.42 26.49
N LYS A 93 -25.95 22.41 26.99
CA LYS A 93 -27.36 22.55 27.44
C LYS A 93 -27.53 22.87 28.92
N LYS A 94 -26.45 23.01 29.71
CA LYS A 94 -26.55 23.28 31.15
C LYS A 94 -26.39 24.76 31.53
N GLU A 95 -26.09 25.64 30.56
CA GLU A 95 -26.01 27.09 30.74
C GLU A 95 -26.99 27.82 29.82
N LYS A 96 -28.30 27.63 30.02
CA LYS A 96 -29.29 28.62 29.59
C LYS A 96 -30.53 28.62 30.48
#